data_AF-A0A9E0VKK5-F1
#
_entry.id   AF-A0A9E0VKK5-F1
#
_cell.length_a   1.000
_cell.length_b   1.000
_cell.length_c   1.000
_cell.angle_alpha   90.00
_cell.angle_beta   90.00
_cell.angle_gamma   90.00
#
_symmetry.space_group_name_H-M   'P 1'
#
loop_
_entity.id
_entity.type
_entity.pdbx_description
1 polymer ?
#
loop_
_entity_poly.entity_id
_entity_poly.type
_entity_poly.pdbx_seq_one_letter_code
_entity_poly.pdbx_strand_id
1 'polypeptide(L)'
;MKLHRIVLLVSVLFASEAFAANLTCVGTEPFWGVTVDGNTLTYSTPDHPNGEKLAIGSIRTADGMPEGSTTVFRTKACIFRRTTTLTVIRASGCSDGMSDATYSHYVVYDIEGHVLAGCCNEQ
;
A
#
# COMPACT_ATOMS: atom_id res chain seq x y z
N MET A 1 59.23 11.88 -10.04
CA MET A 1 58.37 10.87 -10.68
C MET A 1 57.14 10.67 -9.80
N LYS A 2 56.03 11.39 -10.05
CA LYS A 2 54.82 11.37 -9.19
C LYS A 2 53.82 10.34 -9.70
N LEU A 3 53.69 9.23 -8.96
CA LEU A 3 52.75 8.16 -9.21
C LEU A 3 51.34 8.61 -8.78
N HIS A 4 50.43 8.83 -9.74
CA HIS A 4 49.04 9.18 -9.45
C HIS A 4 48.23 7.90 -9.24
N ARG A 5 47.68 7.74 -8.05
CA ARG A 5 46.72 6.67 -7.72
C ARG A 5 45.36 7.03 -8.32
N ILE A 6 44.91 6.24 -9.29
CA ILE A 6 43.55 6.30 -9.82
C ILE A 6 42.65 5.52 -8.86
N VAL A 7 41.69 6.20 -8.22
CA VAL A 7 40.64 5.57 -7.41
C VAL A 7 39.42 5.36 -8.31
N LEU A 8 39.10 4.12 -8.63
CA LEU A 8 37.88 3.77 -9.35
C LEU A 8 36.70 3.83 -8.36
N LEU A 9 35.79 4.79 -8.55
CA LEU A 9 34.47 4.76 -7.93
C LEU A 9 33.62 3.70 -8.63
N VAL A 10 33.27 2.62 -7.93
CA VAL A 10 32.26 1.66 -8.38
C VAL A 10 30.91 2.14 -7.89
N SER A 11 30.09 2.66 -8.79
CA SER A 11 28.71 3.06 -8.53
C SER A 11 27.85 1.80 -8.40
N VAL A 12 27.41 1.46 -7.18
CA VAL A 12 26.44 0.37 -6.97
C VAL A 12 25.05 0.94 -7.25
N LEU A 13 24.44 0.52 -8.36
CA LEU A 13 23.04 0.79 -8.68
C LEU A 13 22.18 -0.21 -7.91
N PHE A 14 21.56 0.23 -6.81
CA PHE A 14 20.52 -0.54 -6.14
C PHE A 14 19.22 -0.42 -6.96
N ALA A 15 18.80 -1.49 -7.60
CA ALA A 15 17.43 -1.57 -8.11
C ALA A 15 16.50 -1.67 -6.90
N SER A 16 15.55 -0.75 -6.76
CA SER A 16 14.46 -0.95 -5.80
C SER A 16 13.58 -2.07 -6.33
N GLU A 17 13.54 -3.22 -5.67
CA GLU A 17 12.50 -4.19 -5.94
C GLU A 17 11.16 -3.52 -5.58
N ALA A 18 10.40 -3.14 -6.61
CA ALA A 18 9.03 -2.76 -6.43
C ALA A 18 8.29 -4.01 -6.00
N PHE A 19 7.83 -4.04 -4.75
CA PHE A 19 6.83 -5.01 -4.34
C PHE A 19 5.62 -4.80 -5.26
N ALA A 20 5.43 -5.70 -6.23
CA ALA A 20 4.31 -5.69 -7.15
C ALA A 20 3.08 -6.23 -6.42
N ALA A 21 2.59 -5.49 -5.42
CA ALA A 21 1.29 -5.76 -4.84
C ALA A 21 0.22 -5.46 -5.88
N ASN A 22 -0.59 -6.46 -6.20
CA ASN A 22 -1.91 -6.26 -6.80
C ASN A 22 -2.94 -6.59 -5.74
N LEU A 23 -3.53 -5.56 -5.13
CA LEU A 23 -4.52 -5.71 -4.07
C LEU A 23 -5.80 -4.99 -4.46
N THR A 24 -6.93 -5.61 -4.17
CA THR A 24 -8.24 -4.95 -4.21
C THR A 24 -8.88 -5.03 -2.83
N CYS A 25 -9.17 -3.87 -2.28
CA CYS A 25 -9.71 -3.66 -0.95
C CYS A 25 -11.07 -2.98 -1.03
N VAL A 26 -11.97 -3.38 -0.16
CA VAL A 26 -13.33 -2.83 -0.07
C VAL A 26 -13.73 -2.61 1.38
N GLY A 27 -14.54 -1.59 1.61
CA GLY A 27 -15.25 -1.40 2.87
C GLY A 27 -16.71 -1.06 2.61
N THR A 28 -17.56 -1.52 3.52
CA THR A 28 -19.01 -1.54 3.32
C THR A 28 -19.68 -0.30 3.90
N GLU A 29 -19.27 0.19 5.07
CA GLU A 29 -19.82 1.43 5.63
C GLU A 29 -18.74 2.26 6.33
N PRO A 30 -18.44 3.48 5.85
CA PRO A 30 -18.88 4.01 4.56
C PRO A 30 -18.43 3.12 3.39
N PHE A 31 -19.09 3.21 2.22
CA PHE A 31 -18.64 2.47 1.04
C PHE A 31 -17.37 3.08 0.45
N TRP A 32 -16.33 2.28 0.29
CA TRP A 32 -15.09 2.70 -0.34
C TRP A 32 -14.32 1.54 -0.97
N GLY A 33 -13.41 1.87 -1.88
CA GLY A 33 -12.50 0.92 -2.52
C GLY A 33 -11.07 1.44 -2.53
N VAL A 34 -10.11 0.52 -2.45
CA VAL A 34 -8.70 0.81 -2.74
C VAL A 34 -8.14 -0.28 -3.65
N THR A 35 -7.50 0.12 -4.74
CA THR A 35 -6.67 -0.77 -5.56
C THR A 35 -5.21 -0.39 -5.41
N VAL A 36 -4.34 -1.36 -5.15
CA VAL A 36 -2.89 -1.18 -5.20
C VAL A 36 -2.39 -1.90 -6.45
N ASP A 37 -1.66 -1.19 -7.30
CA ASP A 37 -1.00 -1.72 -8.50
C ASP A 37 0.44 -1.16 -8.53
N GLY A 38 1.38 -2.01 -8.15
CA GLY A 38 2.79 -1.65 -8.01
C GLY A 38 3.01 -0.47 -7.05
N ASN A 39 3.39 0.68 -7.60
CA ASN A 39 3.64 1.91 -6.82
C ASN A 39 2.46 2.90 -6.85
N THR A 40 1.28 2.47 -7.28
CA THR A 40 0.08 3.32 -7.33
C THR A 40 -1.00 2.77 -6.41
N LEU A 41 -1.54 3.63 -5.56
CA LEU A 41 -2.74 3.38 -4.78
C LEU A 41 -3.88 4.20 -5.38
N THR A 42 -4.98 3.57 -5.75
CA THR A 42 -6.19 4.26 -6.24
C THR A 42 -7.29 4.14 -5.20
N TYR A 43 -7.74 5.26 -4.65
CA TYR A 43 -8.85 5.31 -3.70
C TYR A 43 -10.15 5.72 -4.40
N SER A 44 -11.23 4.97 -4.25
CA SER A 44 -12.53 5.25 -4.88
C SER A 44 -13.68 5.20 -3.88
N THR A 45 -14.74 5.92 -4.23
CA THR A 45 -16.04 5.90 -3.53
C THR A 45 -17.14 5.74 -4.58
N PRO A 46 -18.39 5.39 -4.19
CA PRO A 46 -19.50 5.35 -5.13
C PRO A 46 -19.71 6.66 -5.91
N ASP A 47 -19.48 7.80 -5.27
CA ASP A 47 -19.60 9.13 -5.91
C ASP A 47 -18.41 9.48 -6.82
N HIS A 48 -17.27 8.81 -6.61
CA HIS A 48 -16.04 9.01 -7.37
C HIS A 48 -15.47 7.67 -7.86
N PRO A 49 -16.13 7.00 -8.82
CA PRO A 49 -15.81 5.63 -9.21
C PRO A 49 -14.46 5.49 -9.94
N ASN A 50 -14.01 6.55 -10.63
CA ASN A 50 -12.68 6.57 -11.26
C ASN A 50 -11.54 6.69 -10.22
N GLY A 51 -11.89 7.04 -8.99
CA GLY A 51 -10.99 7.21 -7.87
C GLY A 51 -9.95 8.32 -8.03
N GLU A 52 -9.16 8.45 -6.99
CA GLU A 52 -7.98 9.29 -6.92
C GLU A 52 -6.73 8.41 -6.90
N LYS A 53 -5.77 8.72 -7.77
CA LYS A 53 -4.48 8.03 -7.83
C LYS A 53 -3.44 8.72 -6.95
N LEU A 54 -2.80 7.96 -6.09
CA LEU A 54 -1.78 8.38 -5.15
C LEU A 54 -0.51 7.56 -5.38
N ALA A 55 0.64 8.22 -5.47
CA ALA A 55 1.92 7.54 -5.58
C ALA A 55 2.34 6.97 -4.23
N ILE A 56 2.72 5.70 -4.18
CA ILE A 56 3.25 5.05 -2.99
C ILE A 56 4.69 5.54 -2.77
N GLY A 57 4.96 6.05 -1.57
CA GLY A 57 6.26 6.56 -1.17
C GLY A 57 7.11 5.55 -0.42
N SER A 58 6.46 4.66 0.34
CA SER A 58 7.15 3.59 1.06
C SER A 58 6.23 2.40 1.31
N ILE A 59 6.81 1.21 1.31
CA ILE A 59 6.18 -0.05 1.71
C ILE A 59 6.99 -0.58 2.88
N ARG A 60 6.31 -1.02 3.94
CA ARG A 60 6.93 -1.55 5.16
C ARG A 60 6.20 -2.81 5.62
N THR A 61 6.90 -3.68 6.31
CA THR A 61 6.31 -4.77 7.08
C THR A 61 6.22 -4.40 8.55
N ALA A 62 5.41 -5.12 9.33
CA ALA A 62 5.34 -4.91 10.77
C ALA A 62 6.45 -5.67 11.49
N ASP A 63 7.25 -4.96 12.29
CA ASP A 63 8.22 -5.59 13.18
C ASP A 63 7.52 -6.47 14.22
N GLY A 64 8.14 -7.61 14.55
CA GLY A 64 7.59 -8.56 15.53
C GLY A 64 6.41 -9.40 15.02
N MET A 65 6.02 -9.28 13.75
CA MET A 65 5.07 -10.17 13.09
C MET A 65 5.76 -11.07 12.06
N PRO A 66 5.18 -12.22 11.71
CA PRO A 66 5.72 -13.06 10.63
C PRO A 66 5.87 -12.26 9.33
N GLU A 67 6.91 -12.55 8.57
CA GLU A 67 7.16 -11.90 7.28
C GLU A 67 5.95 -12.06 6.35
N GLY A 68 5.56 -10.98 5.66
CA GLY A 68 4.41 -10.95 4.77
C GLY A 68 3.03 -11.04 5.46
N SER A 69 2.97 -11.14 6.79
CA SER A 69 1.67 -11.14 7.49
C SER A 69 1.04 -9.75 7.59
N THR A 70 1.84 -8.69 7.57
CA THR A 70 1.34 -7.31 7.58
C THR A 70 2.19 -6.47 6.65
N THR A 71 1.51 -5.73 5.78
CA THR A 71 2.13 -4.80 4.82
C THR A 71 1.48 -3.43 4.97
N VAL A 72 2.31 -2.40 5.10
CA VAL A 72 1.91 -1.01 5.26
C VAL A 72 2.37 -0.21 4.04
N PHE A 73 1.41 0.33 3.29
CA PHE A 73 1.65 1.24 2.18
C PHE A 73 1.42 2.67 2.63
N ARG A 74 2.42 3.53 2.44
CA ARG A 74 2.30 4.96 2.73
C ARG A 74 2.49 5.77 1.46
N THR A 75 1.54 6.64 1.16
CA THR A 75 1.59 7.48 -0.05
C THR A 75 2.54 8.67 0.12
N LYS A 76 3.02 9.22 -0.99
CA LYS A 76 3.75 10.48 -1.03
C LYS A 76 2.76 11.62 -0.77
N ALA A 77 3.22 12.65 -0.06
CA ALA A 77 2.45 13.89 0.04
C ALA A 77 2.38 14.53 -1.35
N CYS A 78 1.16 14.82 -1.82
CA CYS A 78 0.96 15.64 -3.01
C CYS A 78 0.87 17.11 -2.59
N ILE A 79 1.09 18.04 -3.53
CA ILE A 79 1.21 19.50 -3.29
C ILE A 79 0.06 20.08 -2.43
N PHE A 80 -1.11 19.41 -2.39
CA PHE A 80 -2.27 19.80 -1.59
C PHE A 80 -2.91 18.67 -0.77
N ARG A 81 -2.29 17.48 -0.67
CA ARG A 81 -2.86 16.32 0.04
C ARG A 81 -1.83 15.65 0.91
N ARG A 82 -2.16 15.43 2.19
CA ARG A 82 -1.26 14.81 3.16
C ARG A 82 -1.12 13.32 2.84
N THR A 83 -0.15 12.66 3.46
CA THR A 83 0.09 11.23 3.24
C THR A 83 -1.04 10.38 3.81
N THR A 84 -1.49 9.39 3.06
CA THR A 84 -2.41 8.34 3.51
C THR A 84 -1.65 7.05 3.83
N THR A 85 -2.23 6.20 4.68
CA THR A 85 -1.61 4.94 5.12
C THR A 85 -2.60 3.79 5.00
N LEU A 86 -2.27 2.77 4.19
CA LEU A 86 -3.03 1.53 4.05
C LEU A 86 -2.28 0.41 4.77
N THR A 87 -2.88 -0.17 5.80
CA THR A 87 -2.33 -1.30 6.54
C THR A 87 -3.12 -2.55 6.21
N VAL A 88 -2.48 -3.52 5.57
CA VAL A 88 -3.08 -4.78 5.12
C VAL A 88 -2.52 -5.90 5.98
N ILE A 89 -3.41 -6.67 6.62
CA ILE A 89 -3.08 -7.69 7.59
C ILE A 89 -3.65 -9.01 7.09
N ARG A 90 -2.78 -10.00 6.87
CA ARG A 90 -3.17 -11.34 6.47
C ARG A 90 -4.07 -11.95 7.53
N ALA A 91 -5.23 -12.43 7.10
CA ALA A 91 -6.20 -13.03 7.98
C ALA A 91 -7.06 -14.03 7.20
N SER A 92 -7.47 -15.10 7.87
CA SER A 92 -8.51 -15.97 7.33
C SER A 92 -9.88 -15.48 7.82
N GLY A 93 -10.81 -15.23 6.90
CA GLY A 93 -12.20 -15.00 7.30
C GLY A 93 -12.64 -13.54 7.40
N CYS A 94 -11.93 -12.59 6.79
CA CYS A 94 -12.47 -11.23 6.72
C CYS A 94 -13.77 -11.24 5.90
N SER A 95 -14.82 -10.63 6.42
CA SER A 95 -16.13 -10.51 5.77
C SER A 95 -16.48 -9.03 5.64
N ASP A 96 -17.07 -8.68 4.51
CA ASP A 96 -17.60 -7.34 4.25
C ASP A 96 -18.97 -7.09 4.93
N GLY A 97 -19.53 -8.11 5.59
CA GLY A 97 -20.80 -8.04 6.31
C GLY A 97 -22.05 -7.91 5.43
N MET A 98 -21.90 -7.93 4.10
CA MET A 98 -23.01 -7.74 3.15
C MET A 98 -23.07 -8.81 2.07
N SER A 99 -21.98 -9.54 1.85
CA SER A 99 -21.92 -10.68 0.97
C SER A 99 -21.42 -11.93 1.70
N ASP A 100 -21.56 -13.09 1.05
CA ASP A 100 -20.95 -14.34 1.50
C ASP A 100 -19.45 -14.42 1.14
N ALA A 101 -18.86 -13.32 0.62
CA ALA A 101 -17.46 -13.30 0.24
C ALA A 101 -16.56 -13.37 1.48
N THR A 102 -15.56 -14.24 1.39
CA THR A 102 -14.47 -14.31 2.36
C THR A 102 -13.21 -13.74 1.73
N TYR A 103 -12.51 -12.90 2.50
CA TYR A 103 -11.31 -12.23 2.08
C TYR A 103 -10.10 -12.72 2.89
N SER A 104 -8.94 -12.67 2.25
CA SER A 104 -7.64 -13.15 2.76
C SER A 104 -6.91 -12.15 3.64
N HIS A 105 -7.41 -10.92 3.73
CA HIS A 105 -6.79 -9.85 4.50
C HIS A 105 -7.84 -8.93 5.14
N TYR A 106 -7.57 -8.49 6.36
CA TYR A 106 -8.16 -7.27 6.93
C TYR A 106 -7.38 -6.05 6.46
N VAL A 107 -8.05 -4.91 6.36
CA VAL A 107 -7.41 -3.65 6.05
C VAL A 107 -7.89 -2.51 6.92
N VAL A 108 -6.95 -1.64 7.27
CA VAL A 108 -7.20 -0.34 7.89
C VAL A 108 -6.60 0.72 6.98
N TYR A 109 -7.43 1.66 6.53
CA TYR A 109 -7.01 2.78 5.70
C TYR A 109 -7.18 4.09 6.45
N ASP A 110 -6.07 4.78 6.71
CA ASP A 110 -6.05 6.09 7.35
C ASP A 110 -5.88 7.18 6.28
N ILE A 111 -6.93 8.00 6.15
CA ILE A 111 -7.00 9.17 5.29
C ILE A 111 -7.10 10.40 6.18
N GLU A 112 -5.96 11.00 6.52
CA GLU A 112 -5.90 12.24 7.30
C GLU A 112 -6.65 12.16 8.66
N GLY A 113 -6.62 11.01 9.33
CA GLY A 113 -7.31 10.77 10.60
C GLY A 113 -8.73 10.19 10.43
N HIS A 114 -9.23 10.09 9.19
CA HIS A 114 -10.41 9.28 8.88
C HIS A 114 -9.96 7.83 8.69
N VAL A 115 -10.21 7.01 9.71
CA VAL A 115 -9.81 5.60 9.72
C VAL A 115 -10.97 4.75 9.22
N LEU A 116 -10.72 4.03 8.14
CA LEU A 116 -11.67 3.15 7.47
C LEU A 116 -11.22 1.70 7.63
N ALA A 117 -12.15 0.80 7.96
CA ALA A 117 -11.90 -0.62 8.04
C ALA A 117 -12.55 -1.35 6.85
N GLY A 118 -11.96 -2.47 6.45
CA GLY A 118 -12.45 -3.26 5.34
C GLY A 118 -11.72 -4.59 5.18
N CYS A 119 -11.91 -5.20 4.02
CA CYS A 119 -11.27 -6.44 3.61
C CYS A 119 -10.52 -6.28 2.29
N CYS A 120 -9.49 -7.10 2.06
CA CYS A 120 -8.78 -7.16 0.78
C CYS A 120 -8.53 -8.58 0.29
N ASN A 121 -8.37 -8.69 -1.03
CA ASN A 121 -7.76 -9.85 -1.67
C ASN A 121 -6.59 -9.40 -2.56
N GLU A 122 -5.64 -10.31 -2.73
CA GLU A 122 -4.67 -10.25 -3.83
C GLU A 122 -5.41 -10.54 -5.15
N GLN A 123 -4.98 -9.90 -6.24
CA GLN A 123 -5.45 -10.18 -7.59
C GLN A 123 -4.56 -11.18 -8.32
#